data_AF-A0A6S7LU98-F1
#
_entry.id   AF-A0A6S7LU98-F1
#
_cell.length_a   1.000
_cell.length_b   1.000
_cell.length_c   1.000
_cell.angle_alpha   90.00
_cell.angle_beta   90.00
_cell.angle_gamma   90.00
#
_symmetry.space_group_name_H-M   'P 1'
#
loop_
_entity.id
_entity.type
_entity.pdbx_description
1 polymer ?
#
loop_
_entity_poly.entity_id
_entity_poly.type
_entity_poly.pdbx_seq_one_letter_code
_entity_poly.pdbx_strand_id
1 'polypeptide(L)'
;MAKPTGELLTKLRSVMKNKAFVPDILQAYIIPSEDAHQSEYIASSDCRREFISGFSGSAGTAIVTKTKAALWTDGRYFLQAQQQLDNNWTLMKEGLSGTPSQEDWLIQELPSGCLVGADPWLVSFGLFSI
;
A
#
# COMPACT_ATOMS: atom_id res chain seq x y z
N MET A 1 7.83 -12.82 -14.76
CA MET A 1 7.90 -11.43 -15.26
C MET A 1 6.96 -10.61 -14.39
N ALA A 2 7.34 -9.39 -14.00
CA ALA A 2 6.51 -8.55 -13.14
C ALA A 2 5.15 -8.25 -13.80
N LYS A 3 4.08 -8.21 -13.00
CA LYS A 3 2.74 -7.86 -13.46
C LYS A 3 2.72 -6.37 -13.83
N PRO A 4 2.26 -5.96 -15.03
CA PRO A 4 2.07 -4.54 -15.33
C PRO A 4 0.96 -3.93 -14.47
N THR A 5 1.27 -2.87 -13.71
CA THR A 5 0.36 -2.25 -12.74
C THR A 5 -0.06 -0.82 -13.09
N GLY A 6 0.50 -0.22 -14.15
CA GLY A 6 0.26 1.18 -14.50
C GLY A 6 -1.22 1.56 -14.70
N GLU A 7 -2.00 0.70 -15.36
CA GLU A 7 -3.45 0.93 -15.53
C GLU A 7 -4.21 0.81 -14.18
N LEU A 8 -3.84 -0.15 -13.34
CA LEU A 8 -4.47 -0.35 -12.03
C LEU A 8 -4.20 0.84 -11.10
N LEU A 9 -2.96 1.32 -11.05
CA LEU A 9 -2.57 2.52 -10.30
C LEU A 9 -3.31 3.75 -10.82
N THR A 10 -3.49 3.88 -12.14
CA THR A 10 -4.26 4.98 -12.74
C THR A 10 -5.73 4.94 -12.30
N LYS A 11 -6.36 3.75 -12.32
CA LYS A 11 -7.74 3.56 -11.84
C LYS A 11 -7.87 3.88 -10.35
N LEU A 12 -6.96 3.38 -9.51
CA LEU A 12 -6.96 3.68 -8.08
C LEU A 12 -6.85 5.18 -7.82
N ARG A 13 -5.91 5.87 -8.47
CA ARG A 13 -5.73 7.34 -8.36
C ARG A 13 -6.94 8.13 -8.84
N SER A 14 -7.74 7.59 -9.75
CA SER A 14 -9.02 8.16 -10.16
C SER A 14 -10.07 8.02 -9.06
N VAL A 15 -10.20 6.81 -8.49
CA VAL A 15 -11.13 6.52 -7.38
C VAL A 15 -10.82 7.35 -6.14
N MET A 16 -9.55 7.57 -5.81
CA MET A 16 -9.09 8.44 -4.70
C MET A 16 -9.57 9.90 -4.79
N LYS A 17 -10.05 10.34 -5.97
CA LYS A 17 -10.56 11.70 -6.21
C LYS A 17 -12.07 11.72 -6.44
N ASN A 18 -12.70 10.55 -6.56
CA ASN A 18 -14.08 10.45 -6.96
C ASN A 18 -15.00 10.60 -5.74
N LYS A 19 -15.83 11.65 -5.77
CA LYS A 19 -16.76 12.02 -4.70
C LYS A 19 -17.84 10.98 -4.40
N ALA A 20 -18.06 10.01 -5.28
CA ALA A 20 -18.94 8.87 -5.02
C ALA A 20 -18.36 7.90 -3.97
N PHE A 21 -17.04 7.88 -3.79
CA PHE A 21 -16.35 6.95 -2.88
C PHE A 21 -15.72 7.67 -1.68
N VAL A 22 -15.26 8.90 -1.86
CA VAL A 22 -14.56 9.67 -0.81
C VAL A 22 -15.18 11.06 -0.66
N PRO A 23 -15.46 11.54 0.56
CA PRO A 23 -16.04 12.86 0.76
C PRO A 23 -15.07 13.97 0.33
N ASP A 24 -13.77 13.72 0.48
CA ASP A 24 -12.67 14.61 0.12
C ASP A 24 -11.56 13.88 -0.63
N ILE A 25 -10.76 14.63 -1.39
CA ILE A 25 -9.73 14.05 -2.25
C ILE A 25 -8.63 13.47 -1.37
N LEU A 26 -8.36 12.17 -1.53
CA LEU A 26 -7.25 11.51 -0.88
C LEU A 26 -5.93 11.81 -1.61
N GLN A 27 -4.86 11.99 -0.85
CA GLN A 27 -3.50 12.19 -1.37
C GLN A 27 -2.68 10.91 -1.35
N ALA A 28 -2.99 10.02 -0.41
CA ALA A 28 -2.46 8.68 -0.34
C ALA A 28 -3.54 7.68 0.07
N TYR A 29 -3.33 6.42 -0.30
CA TYR A 29 -4.17 5.31 0.10
C TYR A 29 -3.31 4.14 0.57
N ILE A 30 -3.62 3.62 1.75
CA ILE A 30 -2.91 2.50 2.40
C ILE A 30 -3.68 1.20 2.13
N ILE A 31 -2.95 0.19 1.68
CA ILE A 31 -3.49 -1.11 1.28
C ILE A 31 -2.69 -2.18 2.05
N PRO A 32 -3.19 -2.59 3.22
CA PRO A 32 -2.57 -3.64 4.05
C PRO A 32 -2.70 -5.03 3.39
N SER A 33 -2.04 -6.03 3.97
CA SER A 33 -2.20 -7.44 3.55
C SER A 33 -3.42 -8.09 4.18
N GLU A 34 -3.85 -7.57 5.32
CA GLU A 34 -4.83 -8.12 6.22
C GLU A 34 -6.24 -8.11 5.62
N ASP A 35 -7.06 -9.07 6.06
CA ASP A 35 -8.50 -9.08 5.84
C ASP A 35 -9.26 -8.48 7.04
N ALA A 36 -10.59 -8.47 6.97
CA ALA A 36 -11.44 -7.91 8.02
C ALA A 36 -11.38 -8.63 9.38
N HIS A 37 -10.71 -9.80 9.44
CA HIS A 37 -10.65 -10.66 10.61
C HIS A 37 -9.23 -10.86 11.13
N GLN A 38 -8.23 -10.20 10.53
CA GLN A 38 -6.81 -10.40 10.82
C GLN A 38 -6.42 -11.88 10.70
N SER A 39 -6.95 -12.55 9.68
CA SER A 39 -6.64 -13.94 9.39
C SER A 39 -5.16 -14.13 9.10
N GLU A 40 -4.57 -15.22 9.60
CA GLU A 40 -3.19 -15.59 9.28
C GLU A 40 -2.99 -15.88 7.78
N TYR A 41 -4.00 -16.50 7.15
CA TYR A 41 -4.06 -16.76 5.72
C TYR A 41 -5.34 -16.15 5.16
N ILE A 42 -5.19 -15.20 4.25
CA ILE A 42 -6.31 -14.50 3.62
C ILE A 42 -6.84 -15.26 2.41
N ALA A 43 -8.13 -15.11 2.12
CA ALA A 43 -8.72 -15.63 0.89
C ALA A 43 -8.22 -14.86 -0.34
N SER A 44 -8.23 -15.50 -1.51
CA SER A 44 -7.81 -14.85 -2.77
C SER A 44 -8.60 -13.59 -3.10
N SER A 45 -9.86 -13.49 -2.64
CA SER A 45 -10.70 -12.28 -2.75
C SER A 45 -10.16 -11.09 -1.95
N ASP A 46 -9.40 -11.36 -0.89
CA ASP A 46 -8.88 -10.36 0.04
C ASP A 46 -7.41 -9.99 -0.22
N CYS A 47 -6.75 -10.64 -1.19
CA CYS A 47 -5.40 -10.34 -1.67
C CYS A 47 -5.32 -8.99 -2.43
N ARG A 48 -5.84 -7.90 -1.86
CA ARG A 48 -5.93 -6.55 -2.46
C ARG A 48 -4.56 -5.98 -2.78
N ARG A 49 -3.59 -6.16 -1.88
CA ARG A 49 -2.20 -5.72 -2.07
C ARG A 49 -1.54 -6.44 -3.25
N GLU A 50 -1.72 -7.76 -3.35
CA GLU A 50 -1.24 -8.53 -4.51
C GLU A 50 -1.94 -8.11 -5.80
N PHE A 51 -3.25 -7.86 -5.74
CA PHE A 51 -4.00 -7.38 -6.89
C PHE A 51 -3.43 -6.06 -7.43
N ILE A 52 -3.14 -5.07 -6.57
CA ILE A 52 -2.68 -3.76 -7.02
C ILE A 52 -1.19 -3.74 -7.42
N SER A 53 -0.33 -4.53 -6.76
CA SER A 53 1.13 -4.46 -6.94
C SER A 53 1.75 -5.63 -7.71
N GLY A 54 1.06 -6.78 -7.76
CA GLY A 54 1.61 -8.03 -8.27
C GLY A 54 2.51 -8.77 -7.27
N PHE A 55 2.77 -8.21 -6.09
CA PHE A 55 3.56 -8.86 -5.05
C PHE A 55 2.71 -9.85 -4.23
N SER A 56 3.10 -11.11 -4.23
CA SER A 56 2.36 -12.24 -3.65
C SER A 56 2.95 -12.77 -2.34
N GLY A 57 3.85 -12.04 -1.67
CA GLY A 57 4.35 -12.43 -0.35
C GLY A 57 3.25 -12.37 0.71
N SER A 58 3.34 -13.09 1.83
CA SER A 58 2.23 -13.07 2.79
C SER A 58 2.16 -11.80 3.63
N ALA A 59 3.24 -11.03 3.74
CA ALA A 59 3.31 -9.81 4.54
C ALA A 59 3.75 -8.61 3.71
N GLY A 60 3.19 -7.44 4.04
CA GLY A 60 3.60 -6.15 3.47
C GLY A 60 2.48 -5.13 3.41
N THR A 61 2.83 -3.87 3.18
CA THR A 61 1.87 -2.77 3.07
C THR A 61 2.17 -1.95 1.83
N ALA A 62 1.18 -1.79 0.96
CA ALA A 62 1.28 -0.91 -0.19
C ALA A 62 0.72 0.47 0.14
N ILE A 63 1.44 1.52 -0.24
CA ILE A 63 0.98 2.91 -0.13
C ILE A 63 1.07 3.56 -1.49
N VAL A 64 -0.07 4.06 -1.99
CA VAL A 64 -0.16 4.72 -3.28
C VAL A 64 -0.49 6.19 -3.08
N THR A 65 0.39 7.08 -3.55
CA THR A 65 0.14 8.52 -3.60
C THR A 65 -0.35 8.93 -4.99
N LYS A 66 -0.61 10.24 -5.16
CA LYS A 66 -0.93 10.83 -6.48
C LYS A 66 0.10 10.51 -7.56
N THR A 67 1.37 10.33 -7.20
CA THR A 67 2.49 10.21 -8.15
C THR A 67 3.38 9.00 -7.90
N LYS A 68 3.47 8.50 -6.66
CA LYS A 68 4.33 7.38 -6.27
C LYS A 68 3.51 6.18 -5.82
N ALA A 69 4.14 5.00 -5.86
CA ALA A 69 3.65 3.79 -5.22
C ALA A 69 4.83 3.12 -4.52
N ALA A 70 4.66 2.78 -3.25
CA ALA A 70 5.69 2.16 -2.43
C ALA A 70 5.13 0.94 -1.72
N LEU A 71 5.96 -0.09 -1.52
CA LEU A 71 5.57 -1.32 -0.83
C LEU A 71 6.60 -1.67 0.23
N TRP A 72 6.16 -1.69 1.48
CA TRP A 72 6.92 -2.20 2.62
C TRP A 72 6.73 -3.70 2.73
N THR A 73 7.81 -4.40 3.02
CA THR A 73 7.80 -5.81 3.39
C THR A 73 9.05 -6.10 4.20
N ASP A 74 9.04 -7.20 4.96
CA ASP A 74 10.20 -7.64 5.73
C ASP A 74 11.20 -8.48 4.90
N GLY A 75 12.33 -8.81 5.54
CA GLY A 75 13.47 -9.48 4.93
C GLY A 75 13.21 -10.83 4.27
N ARG A 76 12.12 -11.53 4.64
CA ARG A 76 11.72 -12.79 3.99
C ARG A 76 11.42 -12.59 2.50
N TYR A 77 10.98 -11.40 2.12
CA TYR A 77 10.41 -11.14 0.80
C TYR A 77 11.17 -10.13 -0.06
N PHE A 78 12.32 -9.59 0.37
CA PHE A 78 13.04 -8.58 -0.41
C PHE A 78 13.35 -9.03 -1.85
N LEU A 79 13.86 -10.25 -2.02
CA LEU A 79 14.20 -10.79 -3.34
C LEU A 79 12.93 -11.04 -4.17
N GLN A 80 11.88 -11.57 -3.55
CA GLN A 80 10.60 -11.82 -4.21
C GLN A 80 9.96 -10.51 -4.68
N ALA A 81 9.89 -9.50 -3.82
CA ALA A 81 9.34 -8.20 -4.14
C ALA A 81 10.14 -7.52 -5.27
N GLN A 82 11.47 -7.60 -5.24
CA GLN A 82 12.32 -7.06 -6.31
C GLN A 82 12.09 -7.73 -7.68
N GLN A 83 11.63 -8.99 -7.71
CA GLN A 83 11.32 -9.71 -8.94
C GLN A 83 9.87 -9.53 -9.43
N GLN A 84 8.92 -9.32 -8.50
CA GLN A 84 7.49 -9.29 -8.80
C GLN A 84 6.95 -7.87 -9.04
N LEU A 85 7.55 -6.86 -8.43
CA LEU A 85 7.16 -5.46 -8.60
C LEU A 85 7.65 -4.94 -9.96
N ASP A 86 6.80 -4.18 -10.64
CA ASP A 86 7.20 -3.45 -11.84
C ASP A 86 7.84 -2.10 -11.49
N ASN A 87 8.28 -1.35 -12.50
CA ASN A 87 8.98 -0.08 -12.33
C ASN A 87 8.11 1.06 -11.75
N ASN A 88 6.81 0.85 -11.54
CA ASN A 88 5.96 1.85 -10.90
C ASN A 88 6.09 1.83 -9.37
N TRP A 89 6.70 0.78 -8.81
CA TRP A 89 6.78 0.57 -7.37
C TRP A 89 8.19 0.80 -6.82
N THR A 90 8.24 1.45 -5.67
CA THR A 90 9.45 1.53 -4.85
C THR A 90 9.38 0.47 -3.75
N LEU A 91 10.32 -0.46 -3.74
CA LEU A 91 10.44 -1.45 -2.66
C LEU A 91 11.05 -0.78 -1.42
N MET A 92 10.33 -0.81 -0.31
CA MET A 92 10.75 -0.34 0.99
C MET A 92 11.13 -1.56 1.85
N LYS A 93 12.43 -1.72 2.13
CA LYS A 93 12.96 -2.89 2.84
C LYS A 93 12.88 -2.67 4.34
N GLU A 94 11.79 -3.11 4.95
CA GLU A 94 11.50 -2.89 6.36
C GLU A 94 12.58 -3.50 7.28
N GLY A 95 12.91 -2.81 8.37
CA GLY A 95 13.93 -3.23 9.32
C GLY A 95 15.39 -2.95 8.92
N LEU A 96 15.65 -2.41 7.73
CA LEU A 96 16.99 -1.93 7.36
C LEU A 96 17.23 -0.48 7.79
N SER A 97 18.45 -0.20 8.24
CA SER A 97 18.89 1.17 8.56
C SER A 97 18.83 2.03 7.30
N GLY A 98 17.92 3.01 7.28
CA GLY A 98 17.72 3.94 6.17
C GLY A 98 16.40 3.76 5.41
N THR A 99 15.63 2.70 5.67
CA THR A 99 14.25 2.61 5.19
C THR A 99 13.36 3.41 6.15
N PRO A 100 12.66 4.47 5.69
CA PRO A 100 11.72 5.19 6.55
C PRO A 100 10.53 4.30 6.94
N SER A 101 9.91 4.59 8.08
CA SER A 101 8.60 4.02 8.39
C SER A 101 7.53 4.54 7.41
N GLN A 102 6.36 3.93 7.44
CA GLN A 102 5.25 4.30 6.55
C GLN A 102 4.81 5.74 6.80
N GLU A 103 4.68 6.11 8.07
CA GLU A 103 4.33 7.44 8.54
C GLU A 103 5.42 8.48 8.21
N ASP A 104 6.70 8.17 8.44
CA ASP A 104 7.80 9.09 8.10
C ASP A 104 7.85 9.35 6.59
N TRP A 105 7.66 8.30 5.78
CA TRP A 105 7.61 8.45 4.33
C TRP A 105 6.40 9.28 3.90
N LEU A 106 5.22 9.06 4.47
CA LEU A 106 4.03 9.86 4.17
C LEU A 106 4.23 11.34 4.54
N ILE A 107 4.85 11.63 5.69
CA ILE A 107 5.17 13.00 6.13
C ILE A 107 6.16 13.67 5.17
N GLN A 108 7.14 12.93 4.64
CA GLN A 108 8.10 13.45 3.67
C GLN A 108 7.48 13.68 2.28
N GLU A 109 6.54 12.84 1.88
CA GLU A 109 5.94 12.86 0.54
C GLU A 109 4.74 13.79 0.41
N LEU A 110 4.02 14.06 1.50
CA LEU A 110 2.77 14.81 1.49
C LEU A 110 2.92 16.17 2.17
N PRO A 111 2.35 17.25 1.58
CA PRO A 111 2.27 18.52 2.27
C PRO A 111 1.31 18.45 3.46
N SER A 112 1.48 19.37 4.41
CA SER A 112 0.59 19.46 5.58
C SER A 112 -0.87 19.63 5.18
N GLY A 113 -1.78 19.02 5.94
CA GLY A 113 -3.23 19.08 5.71
C GLY A 113 -3.75 18.09 4.65
N CYS A 114 -2.92 17.19 4.14
CA CYS A 114 -3.35 16.15 3.22
C CYS A 114 -4.13 15.03 3.90
N LEU A 115 -5.05 14.42 3.14
CA LEU A 115 -5.84 13.28 3.58
C LEU A 115 -5.22 11.96 3.11
N VAL A 116 -5.05 11.03 4.05
CA VAL A 116 -4.63 9.66 3.79
C VAL A 116 -5.80 8.74 4.10
N GLY A 117 -6.17 7.89 3.15
CA GLY A 117 -7.25 6.92 3.35
C GLY A 117 -6.72 5.51 3.58
N ALA A 118 -7.50 4.72 4.31
CA ALA A 118 -7.36 3.27 4.42
C ALA A 118 -8.76 2.66 4.56
N ASP A 119 -8.90 1.37 4.27
CA ASP A 119 -10.13 0.64 4.57
C ASP A 119 -10.19 0.36 6.08
N PRO A 120 -11.19 0.88 6.83
CA PRO A 120 -11.25 0.73 8.28
C PRO A 120 -11.44 -0.72 8.73
N TRP A 121 -11.90 -1.62 7.85
CA TRP A 121 -12.05 -3.04 8.21
C TRP A 121 -10.73 -3.79 8.19
N LEU A 122 -9.75 -3.32 7.41
CA LEU A 122 -8.49 -4.04 7.17
C LEU A 122 -7.38 -3.58 8.11
N VAL A 123 -7.67 -2.62 8.99
CA VAL A 123 -6.67 -2.00 9.85
C VAL A 123 -7.05 -2.22 11.32
N SER A 124 -6.08 -2.66 12.10
CA SER A 124 -6.26 -2.85 13.54
C SER A 124 -6.38 -1.52 14.28
N PHE A 125 -7.10 -1.50 15.40
CA PHE A 125 -7.17 -0.33 16.28
C PHE A 125 -5.78 0.16 16.72
N GLY A 126 -4.84 -0.77 16.95
CA GLY A 126 -3.47 -0.44 17.33
C GLY A 126 -2.69 0.31 16.25
N LEU A 127 -2.97 0.06 14.97
CA LEU A 127 -2.28 0.74 13.87
C LEU A 127 -2.77 2.19 13.68
N PHE A 128 -4.02 2.50 14.06
CA PHE A 128 -4.62 3.85 13.97
C PHE A 128 -4.66 4.62 15.31
N SER A 129 -4.07 4.08 16.38
CA SER A 129 -3.93 4.79 17.65
C SER A 129 -2.79 5.82 17.56
N ILE A 130 -3.04 6.90 16.82
CA ILE A 130 -2.22 8.12 16.76
C ILE A 130 -2.84 9.20 17.66
#